data_AF-A0A8S3JJ50-F1
#
_entry.id   AF-A0A8S3JJ50-F1
#
_cell.length_a   1.000
_cell.length_b   1.000
_cell.length_c   1.000
_cell.angle_alpha   90.00
_cell.angle_beta   90.00
_cell.angle_gamma   90.00
#
_symmetry.space_group_name_H-M   'P 1'
#
loop_
_entity.id
_entity.type
_entity.pdbx_description
1 polymer ?
#
loop_
_entity_poly.entity_id
_entity_poly.type
_entity_poly.pdbx_seq_one_letter_code
_entity_poly.pdbx_strand_id
1 'polypeptide(L)'
;EPGIIRYVCDGIEATIPFPSTNISNTSALYYGDKVEFTVASGSKVATTVALVERNRTRGWIAIIREGKGFIEPNSTTNNIEPIAFTTNSFTGDNTLIDLGDEVEFSLRKNSGRLTAENILKVPTAINNFYVR
;
A
#
# COMPACT_ATOMS: atom_id res chain seq x y z
N GLU A 1 11.24 -13.93 2.05
CA GLU A 1 12.28 -13.21 1.27
C GLU A 1 12.60 -11.89 1.95
N PRO A 2 13.85 -11.39 1.87
CA PRO A 2 14.16 -10.05 2.36
C PRO A 2 13.38 -9.00 1.56
N GLY A 3 13.05 -7.88 2.20
CA GLY A 3 12.49 -6.73 1.49
C GLY A 3 13.56 -6.08 0.61
N ILE A 4 13.14 -5.27 -0.37
CA ILE A 4 14.04 -4.54 -1.26
C ILE A 4 13.68 -3.05 -1.20
N ILE A 5 14.68 -2.21 -0.96
CA ILE A 5 14.58 -0.75 -1.08
C ILE A 5 15.12 -0.36 -2.45
N ARG A 6 14.39 0.50 -3.16
CA ARG A 6 14.88 1.23 -4.34
C ARG A 6 15.28 2.63 -3.89
N TYR A 7 16.45 3.08 -4.29
CA TYR A 7 16.97 4.40 -3.94
C TYR A 7 17.77 5.00 -5.10
N VAL A 8 18.01 6.31 -5.04
CA VAL A 8 18.86 7.04 -5.99
C VAL A 8 20.07 7.58 -5.25
N CYS A 9 21.26 7.31 -5.76
CA CYS A 9 22.53 7.84 -5.25
C CYS A 9 23.29 8.45 -6.42
N ASP A 10 23.62 9.74 -6.33
CA ASP A 10 24.29 10.50 -7.40
C ASP A 10 23.58 10.37 -8.78
N GLY A 11 22.25 10.34 -8.77
CA GLY A 11 21.42 10.19 -9.97
C GLY A 11 21.32 8.77 -10.51
N ILE A 12 21.96 7.78 -9.87
CA ILE A 12 21.91 6.37 -10.27
C ILE A 12 20.87 5.64 -9.42
N GLU A 13 19.90 5.02 -10.10
CA GLU A 13 18.96 4.10 -9.45
C GLU A 13 19.66 2.81 -9.02
N ALA A 14 19.46 2.43 -7.78
CA ALA A 14 20.02 1.22 -7.18
C ALA A 14 18.99 0.53 -6.27
N THR A 15 19.29 -0.72 -5.92
CA THR A 15 18.49 -1.49 -4.97
C THR A 15 19.35 -2.07 -3.87
N ILE A 16 18.80 -2.14 -2.66
CA ILE A 16 19.46 -2.82 -1.53
C ILE A 16 18.45 -3.67 -0.76
N PRO A 17 18.77 -4.94 -0.45
CA PRO A 17 17.90 -5.77 0.36
C PRO A 17 17.93 -5.34 1.84
N PHE A 18 16.85 -5.63 2.56
CA PHE A 18 16.78 -5.47 4.02
C PHE A 18 16.07 -6.67 4.67
N PRO A 19 16.65 -7.28 5.71
CA PRO A 19 15.95 -8.23 6.57
C PRO A 19 14.84 -7.53 7.37
N SER A 20 13.77 -8.25 7.71
CA SER A 20 12.71 -7.72 8.59
C SER A 20 13.22 -7.35 9.99
N THR A 21 14.28 -8.01 10.47
CA THR A 21 14.96 -7.69 11.73
C THR A 21 15.61 -6.30 11.75
N ASN A 22 15.79 -5.68 10.58
CA ASN A 22 16.40 -4.36 10.46
C ASN A 22 15.36 -3.24 10.39
N ILE A 23 14.06 -3.56 10.49
CA ILE A 23 12.97 -2.58 10.55
C ILE A 23 12.86 -2.06 11.98
N SER A 24 12.93 -0.74 12.14
CA SER A 24 12.75 -0.04 13.41
C SER A 24 11.26 0.21 13.71
N ASN A 25 10.92 0.43 14.98
CA ASN A 25 9.60 0.91 15.44
C ASN A 25 8.39 0.01 15.07
N THR A 26 8.62 -1.31 14.94
CA THR A 26 7.62 -2.41 14.83
C THR A 26 6.53 -2.31 13.75
N SER A 27 6.54 -1.26 12.93
CA SER A 27 5.54 -1.06 11.89
C SER A 27 5.87 -1.93 10.68
N ALA A 28 4.94 -2.80 10.29
CA ALA A 28 5.05 -3.51 9.03
C ALA A 28 5.16 -2.50 7.87
N LEU A 29 6.08 -2.77 6.94
CA LEU A 29 6.25 -1.98 5.71
C LEU A 29 5.40 -2.56 4.57
N TYR A 30 4.99 -1.67 3.68
CA TYR A 30 4.14 -1.95 2.53
C TYR A 30 4.83 -1.53 1.23
N TYR A 31 4.33 -2.06 0.11
CA TYR A 31 4.85 -1.74 -1.20
C TYR A 31 4.69 -0.25 -1.52
N GLY A 32 5.80 0.39 -1.87
CA GLY A 32 5.87 1.81 -2.16
C GLY A 32 6.09 2.70 -0.93
N ASP A 33 6.14 2.15 0.29
CA ASP A 33 6.47 2.94 1.48
C ASP A 33 7.81 3.67 1.30
N LYS A 34 7.82 4.95 1.66
CA LYS A 34 9.04 5.74 1.72
C LYS A 34 9.72 5.46 3.05
N VAL A 35 11.00 5.12 2.99
CA VAL A 35 11.79 4.76 4.16
C VAL A 35 13.07 5.55 4.21
N GLU A 36 13.58 5.72 5.43
CA GLU A 36 14.97 6.08 5.70
C GLU A 36 15.73 4.83 6.12
N PHE A 37 17.01 4.77 5.82
CA PHE A 37 17.86 3.64 6.14
C PHE A 37 19.34 4.04 6.13
N THR A 38 20.18 3.20 6.71
CA THR A 38 21.63 3.34 6.70
C THR A 38 22.27 2.19 5.91
N VAL A 39 23.38 2.46 5.23
CA VAL A 39 24.22 1.43 4.61
C VAL A 39 25.64 1.58 5.15
N ALA A 40 26.06 0.64 5.99
CA ALA A 40 27.45 0.60 6.46
C ALA A 40 28.41 0.24 5.30
N SER A 41 29.63 0.77 5.33
CA SER A 41 30.65 0.46 4.32
C SER A 41 30.89 -1.05 4.22
N GLY A 42 30.80 -1.59 3.01
CA GLY A 42 30.93 -3.04 2.74
C GLY A 42 29.68 -3.88 3.04
N SER A 43 28.61 -3.29 3.59
CA SER A 43 27.36 -4.02 3.82
C SER A 43 26.61 -4.27 2.50
N LYS A 44 25.99 -5.45 2.40
CA LYS A 44 25.09 -5.81 1.29
C LYS A 44 23.62 -5.62 1.64
N VAL A 45 23.32 -5.17 2.86
CA VAL A 45 21.96 -4.97 3.36
C VAL A 45 21.82 -3.59 4.00
N ALA A 46 20.62 -3.03 3.92
CA ALA A 46 20.27 -1.81 4.65
C ALA A 46 20.01 -2.12 6.13
N THR A 47 20.38 -1.20 7.01
CA THR A 47 20.16 -1.25 8.46
C THR A 47 19.34 -0.05 8.91
N THR A 48 18.73 -0.14 10.10
CA THR A 48 17.96 0.97 10.69
C THR A 48 16.86 1.46 9.73
N VAL A 49 16.16 0.53 9.09
CA VAL A 49 15.09 0.86 8.15
C VAL A 49 13.91 1.42 8.93
N ALA A 50 13.49 2.65 8.66
CA ALA A 50 12.37 3.28 9.34
C ALA A 50 11.38 3.83 8.31
N LEU A 51 10.08 3.70 8.61
CA LEU A 51 9.03 4.31 7.81
C LEU A 51 9.14 5.84 7.92
N VAL A 52 9.24 6.51 6.79
CA VAL A 52 9.16 7.98 6.68
C VAL A 52 7.75 8.39 6.28
N GLU A 53 7.20 7.74 5.26
CA GLU A 53 5.88 8.06 4.71
C GLU A 53 5.19 6.79 4.23
N ARG A 54 3.97 6.56 4.72
CA ARG A 54 3.14 5.43 4.32
C ARG A 54 2.55 5.68 2.94
N ASN A 55 2.82 4.78 2.00
CA ASN A 55 2.17 4.83 0.70
C ASN A 55 0.72 4.33 0.83
N ARG A 56 -0.23 5.25 0.67
CA ARG A 56 -1.67 4.97 0.65
C ARG A 56 -2.18 5.18 -0.76
N THR A 57 -2.87 4.16 -1.28
CA THR A 57 -3.48 4.18 -2.60
C THR A 57 -4.99 4.26 -2.43
N ARG A 58 -5.67 4.96 -3.34
CA ARG A 58 -7.12 5.01 -3.41
C ARG A 58 -7.65 4.21 -4.57
N GLY A 59 -8.91 3.80 -4.48
CA GLY A 59 -9.59 3.08 -5.56
C GLY A 59 -11.05 2.83 -5.21
N TRP A 60 -11.75 2.13 -6.10
CA TRP A 60 -13.16 1.82 -5.94
C TRP A 60 -13.39 0.32 -5.87
N ILE A 61 -14.32 -0.09 -5.02
CA ILE A 61 -14.72 -1.48 -4.92
C ILE A 61 -15.41 -1.91 -6.22
N ALA A 62 -14.75 -2.77 -7.00
CA ALA A 62 -15.26 -3.23 -8.28
C ALA A 62 -16.09 -4.52 -8.16
N ILE A 63 -15.65 -5.45 -7.30
CA ILE A 63 -16.31 -6.75 -7.08
C ILE A 63 -16.14 -7.15 -5.61
N ILE A 64 -17.22 -7.61 -4.97
CA ILE A 64 -17.19 -8.30 -3.66
C ILE A 64 -18.07 -9.53 -3.75
N ARG A 65 -17.50 -10.71 -3.48
CA ARG A 65 -18.22 -11.99 -3.39
C ARG A 65 -17.55 -12.89 -2.37
N GLU A 66 -18.34 -13.50 -1.49
CA GLU A 66 -17.87 -14.55 -0.57
C GLU A 66 -16.63 -14.14 0.27
N GLY A 67 -16.64 -12.91 0.79
CA GLY A 67 -15.57 -12.41 1.66
C GLY A 67 -14.26 -12.03 0.93
N LYS A 68 -14.26 -12.04 -0.42
CA LYS A 68 -13.13 -11.61 -1.27
C LYS A 68 -13.60 -10.59 -2.28
N GLY A 69 -12.66 -9.81 -2.81
CA GLY A 69 -13.00 -8.80 -3.79
C GLY A 69 -11.82 -8.24 -4.56
N PHE A 70 -12.13 -7.29 -5.44
CA PHE A 70 -11.17 -6.53 -6.21
C PHE A 70 -11.47 -5.04 -6.09
N ILE A 71 -10.39 -4.25 -5.95
CA ILE A 71 -10.41 -2.79 -6.02
C ILE A 71 -9.86 -2.39 -7.38
N GLU A 72 -10.58 -1.52 -8.07
CA GLU A 72 -10.04 -0.77 -9.20
C GLU A 72 -9.19 0.39 -8.64
N PRO A 73 -7.85 0.33 -8.75
CA PRO A 73 -7.00 1.37 -8.21
C PRO A 73 -7.17 2.67 -9.02
N ASN A 74 -7.13 3.81 -8.34
CA ASN A 74 -7.00 5.11 -8.97
C ASN A 74 -5.57 5.25 -9.54
N SER A 75 -5.35 4.69 -10.73
CA SER A 75 -4.07 4.66 -11.41
C SER A 75 -4.11 5.57 -12.64
N THR A 76 -3.16 6.49 -12.75
CA THR A 76 -2.97 7.35 -13.94
C THR A 76 -2.31 6.59 -15.11
N THR A 77 -2.04 5.28 -14.97
CA THR A 77 -1.39 4.48 -16.01
C THR A 77 -2.39 3.53 -16.66
N ASN A 78 -2.29 3.34 -17.98
CA ASN A 78 -3.24 2.58 -18.82
C ASN A 78 -3.41 1.09 -18.44
N ASN A 79 -2.64 0.58 -17.47
CA ASN A 79 -2.77 -0.78 -16.95
C ASN A 79 -3.53 -0.75 -15.62
N ILE A 80 -4.84 -0.94 -15.70
CA ILE A 80 -5.75 -1.03 -14.55
C ILE A 80 -5.79 -2.50 -14.10
N GLU A 81 -4.68 -3.03 -13.55
CA GLU A 81 -4.73 -4.36 -12.94
C GLU A 81 -5.52 -4.28 -11.62
N PRO A 82 -6.64 -5.02 -11.47
CA PRO A 82 -7.44 -4.95 -10.26
C PRO A 82 -6.68 -5.53 -9.05
N ILE A 83 -6.73 -4.82 -7.92
CA ILE A 83 -6.05 -5.21 -6.69
C ILE A 83 -6.96 -6.11 -5.86
N ALA A 84 -6.53 -7.35 -5.63
CA ALA A 84 -7.30 -8.30 -4.84
C ALA A 84 -7.28 -7.97 -3.33
N PHE A 85 -8.37 -8.24 -2.64
CA PHE A 85 -8.46 -8.15 -1.18
C PHE A 85 -9.33 -9.26 -0.57
N THR A 86 -9.22 -9.40 0.74
CA THR A 86 -10.15 -10.20 1.57
C THR A 86 -10.83 -9.28 2.57
N THR A 87 -12.03 -9.61 3.02
CA THR A 87 -12.76 -8.81 4.02
C THR A 87 -12.00 -8.63 5.34
N ASN A 88 -11.10 -9.55 5.70
CA ASN A 88 -10.19 -9.41 6.84
C ASN A 88 -9.15 -8.27 6.67
N SER A 89 -9.03 -7.72 5.47
CA SER A 89 -8.10 -6.64 5.15
C SER A 89 -8.65 -5.25 5.51
N PHE A 90 -9.95 -5.16 5.84
CA PHE A 90 -10.57 -3.92 6.33
C PHE A 90 -10.22 -3.66 7.78
N THR A 91 -9.98 -2.40 8.12
CA THR A 91 -9.67 -1.96 9.49
C THR A 91 -10.65 -0.86 9.93
N GLY A 92 -10.92 -0.74 11.24
CA GLY A 92 -11.87 0.25 11.78
C GLY A 92 -13.35 -0.14 11.59
N ASP A 93 -14.26 0.82 11.81
CA ASP A 93 -15.72 0.64 11.76
C ASP A 93 -16.26 0.59 10.31
N ASN A 94 -15.64 -0.20 9.45
CA ASN A 94 -16.05 -0.38 8.04
C ASN A 94 -17.22 -1.37 7.92
N THR A 95 -18.27 -1.21 8.72
CA THR A 95 -19.33 -2.22 8.83
C THR A 95 -20.18 -2.37 7.57
N LEU A 96 -20.08 -1.45 6.60
CA LEU A 96 -20.81 -1.48 5.34
C LEU A 96 -19.94 -0.97 4.18
N ILE A 97 -19.26 -1.90 3.50
CA ILE A 97 -18.57 -1.65 2.22
C ILE A 97 -19.34 -2.34 1.10
N ASP A 98 -19.69 -1.55 0.09
CA ASP A 98 -20.47 -1.95 -1.08
C ASP A 98 -19.73 -1.65 -2.38
N LEU A 99 -20.26 -2.17 -3.49
CA LEU A 99 -19.76 -1.87 -4.83
C LEU A 99 -19.78 -0.36 -5.09
N GLY A 100 -18.70 0.16 -5.65
CA GLY A 100 -18.53 1.58 -5.96
C GLY A 100 -18.07 2.45 -4.79
N ASP A 101 -17.92 1.91 -3.58
CA ASP A 101 -17.33 2.66 -2.48
C ASP A 101 -15.86 3.02 -2.78
N GLU A 102 -15.50 4.28 -2.53
CA GLU A 102 -14.10 4.70 -2.54
C GLU A 102 -13.42 4.20 -1.26
N VAL A 103 -12.23 3.61 -1.44
CA VAL A 103 -11.42 3.08 -0.35
C VAL A 103 -9.99 3.58 -0.45
N GLU A 104 -9.34 3.69 0.70
CA GLU A 104 -7.91 3.93 0.82
C GLU A 104 -7.24 2.72 1.46
N PHE A 105 -6.10 2.29 0.93
CA PHE A 105 -5.44 1.04 1.34
C PHE A 105 -3.93 1.09 1.15
N SER A 106 -3.24 0.11 1.73
CA SER A 106 -1.82 -0.14 1.54
C SER A 106 -1.62 -1.37 0.66
N LEU A 107 -0.61 -1.34 -0.21
CA LEU A 107 -0.30 -2.43 -1.11
C LEU A 107 0.68 -3.42 -0.45
N ARG A 108 0.37 -4.71 -0.47
CA ARG A 108 1.33 -5.77 -0.15
C ARG A 108 1.74 -6.48 -1.43
N LYS A 109 3.04 -6.65 -1.64
CA LYS A 109 3.58 -7.46 -2.73
C LYS A 109 3.98 -8.84 -2.23
N ASN A 110 3.43 -9.89 -2.82
CA ASN A 110 3.77 -11.28 -2.53
C ASN A 110 3.87 -12.07 -3.84
N SER A 111 4.98 -12.78 -4.06
CA SER A 111 5.23 -13.58 -5.28
C SER A 111 4.89 -12.87 -6.59
N GLY A 112 5.22 -11.57 -6.68
CA GLY A 112 4.97 -10.74 -7.87
C GLY A 112 3.58 -10.09 -7.95
N ARG A 113 2.60 -10.52 -7.15
CA ARG A 113 1.24 -9.99 -7.15
C ARG A 113 1.02 -8.96 -6.05
N LEU A 114 0.19 -7.95 -6.33
CA LEU A 114 -0.24 -6.95 -5.36
C LEU A 114 -1.61 -7.32 -4.76
N THR A 115 -1.74 -7.14 -3.44
CA THR A 115 -2.99 -7.24 -2.69
C THR A 115 -3.19 -6.01 -1.81
N ALA A 116 -4.44 -5.67 -1.49
CA ALA A 116 -4.74 -4.56 -0.59
C ALA A 116 -4.83 -5.02 0.88
N GLU A 117 -4.28 -4.19 1.78
CA GLU A 117 -4.34 -4.35 3.23
C GLU A 117 -4.63 -3.01 3.93
N ASN A 118 -5.07 -3.06 5.19
CA ASN A 118 -5.43 -1.88 5.98
C ASN A 118 -6.40 -0.98 5.23
N ILE A 119 -7.44 -1.59 4.67
CA ILE A 119 -8.41 -0.92 3.81
C ILE A 119 -9.36 -0.12 4.71
N LEU A 120 -9.56 1.14 4.36
CA LEU A 120 -10.45 2.09 5.01
C LEU A 120 -11.43 2.64 3.99
N LYS A 121 -12.73 2.66 4.31
CA LYS A 121 -13.72 3.36 3.48
C LYS A 121 -13.48 4.86 3.56
N VAL A 122 -13.38 5.53 2.41
CA VAL A 122 -13.29 6.99 2.36
C VAL A 122 -14.69 7.55 2.64
N PRO A 123 -14.87 8.42 3.65
CA PRO A 123 -16.17 9.02 3.91
C PRO A 123 -16.65 9.83 2.71
N THR A 124 -17.82 9.52 2.17
CA THR A 124 -18.45 10.35 1.15
C THR A 124 -18.88 11.66 1.80
N ALA A 125 -18.20 12.76 1.49
CA ALA A 125 -18.72 14.08 1.83
C ALA A 125 -20.03 14.29 1.04
N ILE A 126 -21.17 14.24 1.71
CA ILE A 126 -22.45 14.64 1.12
C ILE A 126 -22.40 16.15 0.94
N ASN A 127 -21.79 16.62 -0.15
CA ASN A 127 -21.95 18.01 -0.57
C ASN A 127 -23.37 18.14 -1.11
N ASN A 128 -24.31 18.52 -0.23
CA ASN A 128 -25.67 18.91 -0.58
C ASN A 128 -25.63 20.18 -1.44
N PHE A 129 -25.26 20.06 -2.72
CA PHE A 129 -25.46 21.11 -3.70
C PHE A 129 -26.94 21.12 -4.09
N TYR A 130 -27.75 21.80 -3.29
CA TYR A 130 -29.05 22.27 -3.78
C TYR A 130 -28.77 23.40 -4.77
N VAL A 131 -28.97 23.15 -6.06
CA VAL A 131 -29.13 24.23 -7.04
C VAL A 131 -30.52 24.83 -6.80
N ARG A 132 -30.57 26.13 -6.47
CA ARG A 132 -31.79 26.92 -6.47
C ARG A 132 -32.20 27.29 -7.89
#